data_AF-A0A6C1QHQ0-F1
#
_entry.id   AF-A0A6C1QHQ0-F1
#
_cell.length_a   1.000
_cell.length_b   1.000
_cell.length_c   1.000
_cell.angle_alpha   90.00
_cell.angle_beta   90.00
_cell.angle_gamma   90.00
#
_symmetry.space_group_name_H-M   'P 1'
#
loop_
_entity.id
_entity.type
_entity.pdbx_description
1 polymer ?
#
loop_
_entity_poly.entity_id
_entity_poly.type
_entity_poly.pdbx_seq_one_letter_code
_entity_poly.pdbx_strand_id
1 'polypeptide(L)'
;HSMVDILSQNGFSVMAAGLFIGQHSYSDIVPVAVGRPDESDIEKARKFGAQILHTTKPLNIRDVPLQLDKHSKSEKYTALNPTYREKICVKCERCGEVCPTGILSSGNYINPSAKKICLGCMACVNNCKSEARIAKVNPIIKIMMKSVLGPASRERKEPSVIHQSKFD
;
A
#
# COMPACT_ATOMS: atom_id res chain seq x y z
N HIS A 1 3.07 4.42 16.34
CA HIS A 1 4.41 5.00 16.19
C HIS A 1 4.69 5.26 14.72
N SER A 2 5.42 6.31 14.36
CA SER A 2 5.87 6.52 12.98
C SER A 2 7.04 5.57 12.67
N MET A 3 7.35 5.32 11.40
CA MET A 3 8.50 4.49 11.02
C MET A 3 9.82 5.07 11.58
N VAL A 4 9.96 6.39 11.58
CA VAL A 4 11.14 7.07 12.14
C VAL A 4 11.25 6.81 13.64
N ASP A 5 10.14 6.88 14.38
CA ASP A 5 10.11 6.59 15.82
C ASP A 5 10.51 5.13 16.10
N ILE A 6 9.95 4.19 15.34
CA ILE A 6 10.27 2.75 15.46
C ILE A 6 11.76 2.51 15.20
N LEU A 7 12.32 3.06 14.10
CA LEU A 7 13.72 2.87 13.75
C LEU A 7 14.65 3.50 14.80
N SER A 8 14.38 4.72 15.25
CA SER A 8 15.19 5.41 16.26
C SER A 8 15.19 4.65 17.60
N GLN A 9 14.05 4.12 18.04
CA GLN A 9 13.95 3.29 19.25
C GLN A 9 14.72 1.96 19.13
N ASN A 10 14.96 1.49 17.91
CA ASN A 10 15.74 0.28 17.63
C ASN A 10 17.22 0.57 17.28
N GLY A 11 17.73 1.76 17.64
CA GLY A 11 19.15 2.12 17.53
C GLY A 11 19.59 2.59 16.14
N PHE A 12 18.67 2.81 15.20
CA PHE A 12 19.01 3.35 13.89
C PHE A 12 19.14 4.88 13.93
N SER A 13 20.18 5.41 13.28
CA SER A 13 20.27 6.84 12.97
C SER A 13 19.53 7.11 11.65
N VAL A 14 18.28 7.57 11.76
CA VAL A 14 17.47 7.89 10.58
C VAL A 14 17.94 9.22 9.99
N MET A 15 18.47 9.20 8.76
CA MET A 15 19.02 10.41 8.13
C MET A 15 17.97 11.27 7.43
N ALA A 16 16.93 10.63 6.89
CA ALA A 16 15.86 11.30 6.15
C ALA A 16 14.59 10.44 6.13
N ALA A 17 13.46 11.05 5.77
CA ALA A 17 12.17 10.37 5.61
C ALA A 17 11.45 10.89 4.35
N GLY A 18 10.69 10.03 3.70
CA GLY A 18 9.90 10.38 2.53
C GLY A 18 8.50 9.77 2.58
N LEU A 19 7.52 10.54 2.12
CA LEU A 19 6.12 10.15 2.01
C LEU A 19 5.82 10.00 0.52
N PHE A 20 5.80 8.77 0.03
CA PHE A 20 5.48 8.46 -1.35
C PHE A 20 4.09 7.85 -1.46
N ILE A 21 3.31 8.28 -2.44
CA ILE A 21 1.93 7.85 -2.62
C ILE A 21 1.91 6.74 -3.68
N GLY A 22 1.31 5.61 -3.31
CA GLY A 22 1.03 4.50 -4.22
C GLY A 22 -0.47 4.27 -4.35
N GLN A 23 -0.86 3.56 -5.41
CA GLN A 23 -2.24 3.11 -5.59
C GLN A 23 -2.69 2.25 -4.42
N HIS A 24 -3.90 2.51 -3.91
CA HIS A 24 -4.47 1.72 -2.82
C HIS A 24 -4.88 0.32 -3.30
N SER A 25 -4.77 -0.69 -2.42
CA SER A 25 -5.14 -2.08 -2.75
C SER A 25 -6.60 -2.22 -3.20
N TYR A 26 -7.48 -1.33 -2.72
CA TYR A 26 -8.93 -1.36 -3.03
C TYR A 26 -9.35 -0.35 -4.10
N SER A 27 -8.44 0.06 -4.98
CA SER A 27 -8.72 1.11 -5.97
C SER A 27 -9.80 0.76 -6.99
N ASP A 28 -10.08 -0.53 -7.22
CA ASP A 28 -11.23 -1.00 -8.01
C ASP A 28 -12.59 -0.64 -7.39
N ILE A 29 -12.62 -0.39 -6.08
CA ILE A 29 -13.83 -0.05 -5.32
C ILE A 29 -13.91 1.46 -5.08
N VAL A 30 -12.79 2.06 -4.66
CA VAL A 30 -12.64 3.50 -4.40
C VAL A 30 -11.32 3.97 -5.03
N PRO A 31 -11.33 4.81 -6.08
CA PRO A 31 -10.16 5.06 -6.93
C PRO A 31 -9.11 5.97 -6.26
N VAL A 32 -8.43 5.48 -5.23
CA VAL A 32 -7.38 6.20 -4.52
C VAL A 32 -6.06 6.02 -5.25
N ALA A 33 -5.46 7.14 -5.67
CA ALA A 33 -4.12 7.18 -6.26
C ALA A 33 -3.92 6.18 -7.43
N VAL A 34 -4.91 6.02 -8.30
CA VAL A 34 -4.83 5.11 -9.46
C VAL A 34 -3.66 5.48 -10.36
N GLY A 35 -2.88 4.49 -10.79
CA GLY A 35 -1.72 4.67 -11.66
C GLY A 35 -0.45 5.17 -10.95
N ARG A 36 -0.46 5.25 -9.62
CA ARG A 36 0.69 5.69 -8.80
C ARG A 36 1.50 4.49 -8.28
N PRO A 37 2.84 4.53 -8.26
CA PRO A 37 3.67 5.68 -8.61
C PRO A 37 3.71 5.96 -10.12
N ASP A 38 3.64 7.24 -10.48
CA ASP A 38 3.82 7.73 -11.86
C ASP A 38 5.26 8.25 -12.07
N GLU A 39 5.59 8.68 -13.29
CA GLU A 39 6.94 9.18 -13.62
C GLU A 39 7.40 10.33 -12.72
N SER A 40 6.48 11.22 -12.33
CA SER A 40 6.79 12.35 -11.45
C SER A 40 7.18 11.88 -10.05
N ASP A 41 6.51 10.83 -9.54
CA ASP A 41 6.87 10.24 -8.25
C ASP A 41 8.21 9.56 -8.26
N ILE A 42 8.48 8.80 -9.32
CA ILE A 42 9.74 8.10 -9.50
C ILE A 42 10.88 9.11 -9.59
N GLU A 43 10.68 10.22 -10.30
CA GLU A 43 11.66 11.30 -10.39
C GLU A 43 11.90 11.97 -9.02
N LYS A 44 10.85 12.24 -8.25
CA LYS A 44 10.98 12.75 -6.88
C LYS A 44 11.71 11.77 -5.97
N ALA A 45 11.43 10.47 -6.08
CA ALA A 45 12.10 9.43 -5.31
C ALA A 45 13.59 9.33 -5.66
N ARG A 46 13.94 9.46 -6.95
CA ARG A 46 15.35 9.52 -7.40
C ARG A 46 16.08 10.73 -6.85
N LYS A 47 15.49 11.93 -6.98
CA LYS A 47 16.06 13.17 -6.43
C LYS A 47 16.26 13.08 -4.93
N PHE A 48 15.28 12.54 -4.22
CA PHE A 48 15.37 12.30 -2.78
C PHE A 48 16.55 11.39 -2.44
N GLY A 49 16.67 10.23 -3.10
CA GLY A 49 17.78 9.30 -2.89
C GLY A 49 19.15 9.96 -3.10
N ALA A 50 19.30 10.81 -4.12
CA ALA A 50 20.52 11.56 -4.37
C ALA A 50 20.82 12.60 -3.28
N GLN A 51 19.79 13.29 -2.78
CA GLN A 51 19.94 14.33 -1.73
C GLN A 51 20.41 13.75 -0.39
N ILE A 52 19.96 12.55 -0.02
CA ILE A 52 20.28 11.92 1.28
C ILE A 52 21.79 11.66 1.42
N LEU A 53 22.50 11.42 0.32
CA LEU A 53 23.95 11.19 0.33
C LEU A 53 24.75 12.38 0.91
N HIS A 54 24.15 13.57 0.91
CA HIS A 54 24.77 14.79 1.43
C HIS A 54 24.32 15.15 2.85
N THR A 55 23.39 14.39 3.44
CA THR A 55 22.91 14.62 4.80
C THR A 55 23.96 14.16 5.82
N THR A 56 24.32 15.05 6.74
CA THR A 56 25.37 14.78 7.75
C THR A 56 24.84 14.64 9.18
N LYS A 57 23.55 14.91 9.40
CA LYS A 57 22.94 14.87 10.72
C LYS A 57 21.68 13.98 10.69
N PRO A 58 21.45 13.15 11.72
CA PRO A 58 20.20 12.42 11.86
C PRO A 58 19.00 13.36 11.96
N LEU A 59 17.88 12.90 11.43
CA LEU A 59 16.59 13.57 11.49
C LEU A 59 16.08 13.64 12.93
N ASN A 60 15.56 14.80 13.34
CA ASN A 60 14.81 14.89 14.59
C ASN A 60 13.40 14.35 14.37
N ILE A 61 12.93 13.47 15.26
CA ILE A 61 11.57 12.92 15.18
C ILE A 61 10.49 14.03 15.18
N ARG A 62 10.78 15.17 15.81
CA ARG A 62 9.88 16.34 15.85
C ARG A 62 9.69 17.00 14.48
N ASP A 63 10.64 16.83 13.58
CA ASP A 63 10.60 17.39 12.22
C ASP A 63 9.77 16.52 11.28
N VAL A 64 9.39 15.32 11.71
CA VAL A 64 8.56 14.38 10.95
C VAL A 64 7.09 14.66 11.25
N PRO A 65 6.29 15.16 10.27
CA PRO A 65 4.87 15.35 10.47
C PRO A 65 4.24 14.04 10.90
N LEU A 66 3.47 14.09 11.98
CA LEU A 66 2.75 12.92 12.44
C LEU A 66 1.73 12.52 11.37
N GLN A 67 1.97 11.41 10.68
CA GLN A 67 0.95 10.79 9.88
C GLN A 67 -0.10 10.16 10.80
N LEU A 68 -1.15 10.92 11.07
CA LEU A 68 -2.37 10.40 11.67
C LEU A 68 -3.22 9.77 10.58
N ASP A 69 -2.87 8.55 10.16
CA ASP A 69 -3.86 7.68 9.56
C ASP A 69 -4.78 7.17 10.68
N LYS A 70 -5.99 7.73 10.75
CA LYS A 70 -7.03 7.31 11.71
C LYS A 70 -7.54 5.89 11.44
N HIS A 71 -7.33 5.37 10.23
CA HIS A 71 -7.90 4.09 9.78
C HIS A 71 -6.87 2.95 9.72
N SER A 72 -5.59 3.25 9.45
CA SER A 72 -4.52 2.24 9.48
C SER A 72 -4.07 1.83 10.89
N LYS A 73 -4.58 2.50 11.94
CA LYS A 73 -4.35 2.14 13.36
C LYS A 73 -5.47 1.27 13.95
N SER A 74 -6.12 0.43 13.14
CA SER A 74 -7.05 -0.55 13.69
C SER A 74 -6.27 -1.69 14.34
N GLU A 75 -6.51 -1.96 15.62
CA GLU A 75 -6.02 -3.18 16.29
C GLU A 75 -6.51 -4.46 15.61
N LYS A 76 -7.63 -4.37 14.87
CA LYS A 76 -8.23 -5.47 14.13
C LYS A 76 -8.34 -5.11 12.66
N TYR A 77 -7.31 -5.48 11.89
CA TYR A 77 -7.36 -5.41 10.44
C TYR A 77 -8.12 -6.63 9.89
N THR A 78 -9.22 -6.38 9.18
CA THR A 78 -9.92 -7.43 8.43
C THR A 78 -9.68 -7.19 6.95
N ALA A 79 -8.90 -8.07 6.34
CA ALA A 79 -8.64 -8.02 4.91
C ALA A 79 -9.92 -8.28 4.11
N LEU A 80 -10.10 -7.53 3.02
CA LEU A 80 -11.08 -7.92 2.02
C LEU A 80 -10.51 -9.09 1.22
N ASN A 81 -11.20 -10.23 1.24
CA ASN A 81 -10.84 -11.36 0.39
C ASN A 81 -11.43 -11.19 -1.02
N PRO A 82 -10.61 -11.33 -2.09
CA PRO A 82 -11.11 -11.36 -3.46
C PRO A 82 -12.11 -12.51 -3.69
N THR A 83 -13.13 -12.26 -4.50
CA THR A 83 -14.02 -13.30 -5.00
C THR A 83 -13.33 -14.09 -6.11
N TYR A 84 -13.51 -15.41 -6.12
CA TYR A 84 -13.00 -16.31 -7.17
C TYR A 84 -14.15 -16.82 -8.05
N ARG A 85 -14.00 -16.68 -9.36
CA ARG A 85 -14.96 -17.13 -10.40
C ARG A 85 -14.34 -18.29 -11.18
N GLU A 86 -14.56 -19.51 -10.70
CA GLU A 86 -13.93 -20.72 -11.27
C GLU A 86 -14.22 -20.92 -12.77
N LYS A 87 -15.46 -20.64 -13.20
CA LYS A 87 -15.92 -20.86 -14.58
C LYS A 87 -15.13 -20.10 -15.66
N ILE A 88 -14.47 -19.00 -15.29
CA ILE A 88 -13.69 -18.16 -16.21
C ILE A 88 -12.19 -18.17 -15.90
N CYS A 89 -11.77 -19.01 -14.94
CA CYS A 89 -10.37 -19.17 -14.59
C CYS A 89 -9.69 -20.08 -15.62
N VAL A 90 -8.72 -19.54 -16.34
CA VAL A 90 -7.89 -20.30 -17.30
C VAL A 90 -6.72 -21.02 -16.64
N LYS A 91 -6.65 -21.02 -15.30
CA LYS A 91 -5.59 -21.66 -14.51
C LYS A 91 -4.17 -21.27 -14.93
N CYS A 92 -3.94 -20.01 -15.29
CA CYS A 92 -2.62 -19.50 -15.69
C CYS A 92 -1.61 -19.33 -14.54
N GLU A 93 -2.02 -19.62 -13.30
CA GLU A 93 -1.17 -19.58 -12.07
C GLU A 93 -0.55 -18.23 -11.69
N ARG A 94 -0.71 -17.18 -12.51
CA ARG A 94 -0.17 -15.84 -12.25
C ARG A 94 -0.54 -15.28 -10.88
N CYS A 95 -1.73 -15.59 -10.38
CA CYS A 95 -2.17 -15.17 -9.05
C CYS A 95 -1.36 -15.81 -7.90
N GLY A 96 -0.80 -17.00 -8.10
CA GLY A 96 0.16 -17.64 -7.19
C GLY A 96 1.49 -16.92 -7.18
N GLU A 97 2.04 -16.61 -8.36
CA GLU A 97 3.34 -15.93 -8.52
C GLU A 97 3.39 -14.57 -7.83
N VAL A 98 2.31 -13.79 -7.91
CA VAL A 98 2.25 -12.44 -7.34
C VAL A 98 1.74 -12.41 -5.90
N CYS A 99 1.44 -13.57 -5.30
CA CYS A 99 0.90 -13.64 -3.96
C CYS A 99 2.03 -13.50 -2.91
N PRO A 100 2.10 -12.39 -2.14
CA PRO A 100 3.21 -12.18 -1.21
C PRO A 100 3.21 -13.19 -0.05
N THR A 101 2.07 -13.81 0.24
CA THR A 101 1.95 -14.83 1.30
C THR A 101 1.99 -16.25 0.75
N GLY A 102 2.09 -16.44 -0.56
CA GLY A 102 2.13 -17.75 -1.21
C GLY A 102 0.85 -18.59 -1.07
N ILE A 103 -0.24 -18.05 -0.53
CA ILE A 103 -1.46 -18.82 -0.20
C ILE A 103 -2.22 -19.35 -1.41
N LEU A 104 -1.91 -18.84 -2.60
CA LEU A 104 -2.50 -19.27 -3.88
C LEU A 104 -1.58 -20.21 -4.67
N SER A 105 -0.40 -20.53 -4.13
CA SER A 105 0.55 -21.45 -4.76
C SER A 105 -0.04 -22.86 -4.80
N SER A 106 0.31 -23.63 -5.83
CA SER A 106 -0.16 -25.02 -6.04
C SER A 106 -1.63 -25.16 -6.43
N GLY A 107 -2.25 -24.13 -7.00
CA GLY A 107 -3.61 -24.23 -7.55
C GLY A 107 -4.73 -24.37 -6.51
N ASN A 108 -4.44 -24.22 -5.22
CA ASN A 108 -5.41 -24.39 -4.14
C ASN A 108 -6.23 -23.11 -3.92
N TYR A 109 -7.01 -22.74 -4.93
CA TYR A 109 -7.66 -21.43 -5.07
C TYR A 109 -8.85 -21.17 -4.12
N ILE A 110 -9.33 -22.20 -3.43
CA ILE A 110 -10.60 -22.20 -2.68
C ILE A 110 -10.39 -22.48 -1.17
N ASN A 111 -9.17 -22.81 -0.73
CA ASN A 111 -8.90 -23.19 0.66
C ASN A 111 -9.43 -22.14 1.66
N PRO A 112 -10.46 -22.46 2.48
CA PRO A 112 -11.03 -21.52 3.44
C PRO A 112 -10.03 -21.06 4.50
N SER A 113 -9.08 -21.92 4.90
CA SER A 113 -8.03 -21.58 5.86
C SER A 113 -7.04 -20.57 5.28
N ALA A 114 -6.79 -20.62 3.97
CA ALA A 114 -5.95 -19.64 3.27
C ALA A 114 -6.56 -18.23 3.28
N LYS A 115 -7.90 -18.11 3.39
CA LYS A 115 -8.56 -16.80 3.48
C LYS A 115 -8.14 -16.01 4.72
N LYS A 116 -7.83 -16.68 5.83
CA LYS A 116 -7.39 -16.05 7.08
C LYS A 116 -5.97 -15.46 6.99
N ILE A 117 -5.17 -15.94 6.04
CA ILE A 117 -3.78 -15.52 5.82
C ILE A 117 -3.72 -14.40 4.75
N CYS A 118 -4.79 -14.19 3.99
CA CYS A 118 -4.85 -13.16 2.96
C CYS A 118 -4.72 -11.76 3.58
N LEU A 119 -3.74 -10.99 3.11
CA LEU A 119 -3.50 -9.61 3.56
C LEU A 119 -4.37 -8.56 2.84
N GLY A 120 -5.26 -8.97 1.92
CA GLY A 120 -6.11 -8.04 1.17
C GLY A 120 -5.35 -7.12 0.19
N CYS A 121 -4.13 -7.49 -0.23
CA CYS A 121 -3.28 -6.66 -1.11
C CYS A 121 -3.79 -6.52 -2.56
N MET A 122 -4.75 -7.36 -2.97
CA MET A 122 -5.32 -7.40 -4.34
C MET A 122 -4.33 -7.63 -5.48
N ALA A 123 -3.10 -8.05 -5.22
CA ALA A 123 -2.13 -8.40 -6.27
C ALA A 123 -2.68 -9.44 -7.26
N CYS A 124 -3.42 -10.43 -6.75
CA CYS A 124 -4.06 -11.46 -7.57
C CYS A 124 -5.23 -10.94 -8.41
N VAL A 125 -5.91 -9.87 -7.99
CA VAL A 125 -6.97 -9.21 -8.77
C VAL A 125 -6.33 -8.42 -9.91
N ASN A 126 -5.36 -7.57 -9.59
CA ASN A 126 -4.67 -6.69 -10.55
C ASN A 126 -3.93 -7.46 -11.66
N ASN A 127 -3.57 -8.71 -11.42
CA ASN A 127 -2.86 -9.56 -12.39
C ASN A 127 -3.76 -10.61 -13.08
N CYS A 128 -5.06 -10.67 -12.76
CA CYS A 128 -5.96 -11.67 -13.34
C CYS A 128 -6.60 -11.17 -14.64
N LYS A 129 -5.96 -11.44 -15.78
CA LYS A 129 -6.46 -11.02 -17.10
C LYS A 129 -7.83 -11.60 -17.48
N SER A 130 -8.18 -12.80 -17.01
CA SER A 130 -9.50 -13.39 -17.23
C SER A 130 -10.56 -12.91 -16.24
N GLU A 131 -10.17 -12.00 -15.33
CA GLU A 131 -10.99 -11.47 -14.24
C GLU A 131 -11.60 -12.56 -13.34
N ALA A 132 -11.03 -13.76 -13.30
CA ALA A 132 -11.46 -14.81 -12.37
C ALA A 132 -11.29 -14.40 -10.89
N ARG A 133 -10.49 -13.38 -10.59
CA ARG A 133 -10.34 -12.77 -9.26
C ARG A 133 -10.85 -11.34 -9.32
N ILE A 134 -11.79 -10.97 -8.44
CA ILE A 134 -12.36 -9.61 -8.37
C ILE A 134 -12.51 -9.12 -6.93
N ALA A 135 -12.34 -7.81 -6.72
CA ALA A 135 -12.66 -7.15 -5.47
C ALA A 135 -14.17 -6.83 -5.40
N LYS A 136 -14.99 -7.84 -5.08
CA LYS A 136 -16.45 -7.68 -4.94
C LYS A 136 -16.84 -7.47 -3.48
N VAL A 137 -17.63 -6.43 -3.22
CA VAL A 137 -18.21 -6.12 -1.91
C VAL A 137 -19.71 -5.88 -2.03
N ASN A 138 -20.45 -6.02 -0.93
CA ASN A 138 -21.86 -5.65 -0.88
C ASN A 138 -22.03 -4.10 -0.86
N PRO A 139 -23.22 -3.57 -1.16
CA PRO A 139 -23.46 -2.13 -1.21
C PRO A 139 -23.13 -1.38 0.08
N ILE A 140 -23.38 -1.98 1.25
CA ILE A 140 -23.13 -1.38 2.57
C ILE A 140 -21.62 -1.18 2.76
N ILE A 141 -20.81 -2.22 2.51
CA ILE A 141 -19.35 -2.16 2.59
C ILE A 141 -18.82 -1.14 1.58
N LYS A 142 -19.37 -1.10 0.36
CA LYS A 142 -18.96 -0.12 -0.67
C LYS A 142 -19.17 1.32 -0.19
N ILE A 143 -20.31 1.62 0.44
CA ILE A 143 -20.60 2.94 1.01
C ILE A 143 -19.61 3.25 2.14
N MET A 144 -19.39 2.33 3.07
CA MET A 144 -18.44 2.50 4.18
C MET A 144 -17.02 2.77 3.68
N MET A 145 -16.55 2.00 2.70
CA MET A 145 -15.23 2.22 2.08
C MET A 145 -15.14 3.59 1.40
N LYS A 146 -16.19 4.04 0.71
CA LYS A 146 -16.22 5.39 0.11
C LYS A 146 -16.17 6.49 1.16
N SER A 147 -16.83 6.33 2.31
CA SER A 147 -16.77 7.31 3.39
C SER A 147 -15.36 7.41 4.00
N VAL A 148 -14.68 6.27 4.14
CA VAL A 148 -13.33 6.19 4.74
C VAL A 148 -12.23 6.62 3.76
N LEU A 149 -12.21 6.05 2.55
CA LEU A 149 -11.15 6.25 1.57
C LEU A 149 -11.43 7.39 0.58
N GLY A 150 -12.70 7.80 0.45
CA GLY A 150 -13.13 8.83 -0.49
C GLY A 150 -12.39 10.16 -0.36
N PRO A 151 -12.08 10.68 0.84
CA PRO A 151 -11.27 11.89 0.97
C PRO A 151 -9.90 11.77 0.29
N ALA A 152 -9.27 10.59 0.36
CA ALA A 152 -7.98 10.32 -0.27
C ALA A 152 -8.08 10.07 -1.79
N SER A 153 -9.28 9.89 -2.34
CA SER A 153 -9.50 9.72 -3.79
C SER A 153 -9.87 11.01 -4.51
N ARG A 154 -10.14 12.12 -3.79
CA ARG A 154 -10.63 13.38 -4.39
C ARG A 154 -9.53 14.21 -5.01
N GLU A 155 -8.41 14.32 -4.31
CA GLU A 155 -7.32 15.21 -4.67
C GLU A 155 -6.02 14.44 -4.75
N ARG A 156 -5.23 14.78 -5.78
CA ARG A 156 -3.87 14.26 -5.93
C ARG A 156 -2.99 14.88 -4.83
N LYS A 157 -2.42 14.03 -3.99
CA LYS A 157 -1.33 14.41 -3.09
C LYS A 157 0.02 14.17 -3.76
N GLU A 158 0.95 15.10 -3.53
CA GLU A 158 2.32 14.99 -4.00
C GLU A 158 3.22 14.32 -2.97
N PRO A 159 4.25 13.58 -3.39
CA PRO A 159 5.28 13.11 -2.48
C PRO A 159 5.94 14.26 -1.73
N SER A 160 6.26 14.03 -0.45
CA SER A 160 7.03 14.96 0.37
C SER A 160 8.24 14.29 0.97
N VAL A 161 9.29 15.07 1.20
CA VAL A 161 10.59 14.58 1.70
C VAL A 161 11.06 15.45 2.84
N ILE A 162 11.77 14.83 3.77
CA ILE A 162 12.24 15.46 5.00
C ILE A 162 13.68 15.02 5.19
N HIS A 163 14.60 15.97 5.11
CA HIS A 163 16.02 15.77 5.34
C HIS A 163 16.60 17.05 5.94
N GLN A 164 17.68 16.96 6.71
CA GLN A 164 18.41 18.15 7.13
C GLN A 164 19.40 18.54 6.03
N SER A 165 19.23 19.73 5.45
CA SER A 165 20.20 20.27 4.48
C SER A 165 21.38 20.89 5.24
N LYS A 166 22.56 20.96 4.60
CA LYS A 166 23.74 21.63 5.18
C LYS A 166 23.61 23.16 5.28
N PHE A 167 22.55 23.74 4.73
CA PHE A 167 22.41 25.18 4.51
C PHE A 167 21.20 25.81 5.23
N ASP A 168 20.58 25.08 6.17
CA ASP A 168 19.55 25.62 7.08
C ASP A 168 20.12 25.85 8.49
#